data_AF-A0A6B0V3A5-F1
#
_entry.id   AF-A0A6B0V3A5-F1
#
_cell.length_a   1.000
_cell.length_b   1.000
_cell.length_c   1.000
_cell.angle_alpha   90.00
_cell.angle_beta   90.00
_cell.angle_gamma   90.00
#
_symmetry.space_group_name_H-M   'P 1'
#
loop_
_entity.id
_entity.type
_entity.pdbx_description
1 polymer ?
#
loop_
_entity_poly.entity_id
_entity_poly.type
_entity_poly.pdbx_seq_one_letter_code
_entity_poly.pdbx_strand_id
1 'polypeptide(L)'
;PHLPVPVCTGYDDVKCVANFLGELQTYHHASGASEAFIVDRVVPLALQVSVRCWLGSQYFFASLADFQTRLQEEFLRASYATQILREFEARSQHLQESRVQYVRVMQELFERADPNTPESARVSWVRRQCHPRYHVYFINGTFKTLEELGRGARLVEEAIHAKRKYVPPSWWRQWGFRNGTAINVGPVLREILVFCLKTSFKVVDLNRFGFSTRLTVN
;
A
#
# COMPACT_ATOMS: atom_id res chain seq x y z
N PRO A 1 9.98 22.09 16.73
CA PRO A 1 10.11 21.85 15.27
C PRO A 1 9.21 22.81 14.49
N HIS A 2 9.76 23.62 13.58
CA HIS A 2 8.96 24.46 12.69
C HIS A 2 8.38 23.59 11.57
N LEU A 3 7.06 23.52 11.48
CA LEU A 3 6.39 22.84 10.37
C LEU A 3 6.48 23.73 9.13
N PRO A 4 7.02 23.24 7.99
CA PRO A 4 7.07 24.03 6.77
C PRO A 4 5.65 24.26 6.24
N VAL A 5 5.35 25.50 5.86
CA VAL A 5 4.08 25.85 5.22
C VAL A 5 4.10 25.34 3.78
N PRO A 6 3.09 24.59 3.32
CA PRO A 6 3.03 24.12 1.94
C PRO A 6 2.84 25.31 0.99
N VAL A 7 3.42 25.21 -0.20
CA VAL A 7 3.36 26.27 -1.22
C VAL A 7 2.65 25.77 -2.46
N CYS A 8 1.88 26.65 -3.11
CA CYS A 8 1.28 26.43 -4.42
C CYS A 8 1.44 27.67 -5.31
N THR A 9 1.98 27.48 -6.52
CA THR A 9 2.20 28.57 -7.49
C THR A 9 1.13 28.65 -8.59
N GLY A 10 0.29 27.62 -8.72
CA GLY A 10 -0.88 27.61 -9.61
C GLY A 10 -0.61 26.96 -10.95
N TYR A 11 -0.80 27.70 -12.05
CA TYR A 11 -0.65 27.13 -13.39
C TYR A 11 0.79 26.75 -13.74
N ASP A 12 1.76 27.44 -13.14
CA ASP A 12 3.20 27.17 -13.31
C ASP A 12 3.73 26.12 -12.34
N ASP A 13 2.86 25.53 -11.51
CA ASP A 13 3.26 24.55 -10.52
C ASP A 13 3.54 23.18 -11.18
N VAL A 14 4.73 22.64 -10.92
CA VAL A 14 5.06 21.25 -11.28
C VAL A 14 4.16 20.28 -10.51
N LYS A 15 3.72 20.69 -9.32
CA LYS A 15 2.88 19.92 -8.42
C LYS A 15 1.41 20.26 -8.66
N CYS A 16 0.60 19.22 -8.86
CA CYS A 16 -0.85 19.38 -9.01
C CYS A 16 -1.48 19.98 -7.73
N VAL A 17 -2.48 20.84 -7.89
CA VAL A 17 -3.31 21.42 -6.82
C VAL A 17 -3.81 20.37 -5.84
N ALA A 18 -4.17 19.18 -6.30
CA ALA A 18 -4.60 18.08 -5.43
C ALA A 18 -3.50 17.67 -4.43
N ASN A 19 -2.23 17.65 -4.85
CA ASN A 19 -1.11 17.35 -3.96
C ASN A 19 -0.88 18.49 -2.96
N PHE A 20 -1.09 19.76 -3.36
CA PHE A 20 -1.04 20.89 -2.43
C PHE A 20 -2.10 20.77 -1.34
N LEU A 21 -3.33 20.43 -1.71
CA LEU A 21 -4.43 20.28 -0.75
C LEU A 21 -4.17 19.14 0.26
N GLY A 22 -3.59 18.02 -0.18
CA GLY A 22 -3.17 16.94 0.72
C GLY A 22 -2.10 17.37 1.72
N GLU A 23 -1.13 18.18 1.29
CA GLU A 23 -0.12 18.74 2.20
C GLU A 23 -0.71 19.78 3.15
N LEU A 24 -1.66 20.62 2.70
CA LEU A 24 -2.35 21.57 3.55
C LEU A 24 -3.16 20.86 4.64
N GLN A 25 -3.83 19.75 4.30
CA GLN A 25 -4.53 18.93 5.27
C GLN A 25 -3.56 18.28 6.28
N THR A 26 -2.42 17.77 5.80
CA THR A 26 -1.37 17.23 6.66
C THR A 26 -0.83 18.30 7.62
N TYR A 27 -0.59 19.51 7.12
CA TYR A 27 -0.17 20.65 7.92
C TYR A 27 -1.22 21.03 8.96
N HIS A 28 -2.50 21.08 8.59
CA HIS A 28 -3.60 21.38 9.51
C HIS A 28 -3.64 20.38 10.67
N HIS A 29 -3.59 19.07 10.37
CA HIS A 29 -3.57 18.03 11.40
C HIS A 29 -2.32 18.07 12.28
N ALA A 30 -1.14 18.32 11.69
CA ALA A 30 0.12 18.34 12.43
C ALA A 30 0.29 19.60 13.31
N SER A 31 -0.23 20.75 12.85
CA SER A 31 -0.16 22.01 13.57
C SER A 31 -1.18 22.12 14.70
N GLY A 32 -2.29 21.37 14.63
CA GLY A 32 -3.42 21.49 15.57
C GLY A 32 -4.09 22.86 15.52
N ALA A 33 -3.85 23.64 14.47
CA ALA A 33 -4.42 24.97 14.31
C ALA A 33 -5.93 24.89 14.03
N SER A 34 -6.66 25.94 14.38
CA SER A 34 -8.06 26.04 14.01
C SER A 34 -8.23 26.24 12.51
N GLU A 35 -9.36 25.80 11.97
CA GLU A 35 -9.71 25.97 10.56
C GLU A 35 -9.65 27.45 10.13
N ALA A 36 -10.17 28.35 10.97
CA ALA A 36 -10.09 29.79 10.75
C ALA A 36 -8.64 30.29 10.66
N PHE A 37 -7.74 29.77 11.51
CA PHE A 37 -6.32 30.12 11.41
C PHE A 37 -5.70 29.64 10.09
N ILE A 38 -6.06 28.43 9.63
CA ILE A 38 -5.57 27.93 8.34
C ILE A 38 -6.02 28.86 7.21
N VAL A 39 -7.30 29.19 7.14
CA VAL A 39 -7.86 30.03 6.07
C VAL A 39 -7.33 31.47 6.13
N ASP A 40 -7.29 32.08 7.31
CA ASP A 40 -6.97 33.52 7.43
C ASP A 40 -5.47 33.81 7.44
N ARG A 41 -4.65 32.86 7.87
CA ARG A 41 -3.20 33.10 8.10
C ARG A 41 -2.31 32.20 7.26
N VAL A 42 -2.66 30.93 7.07
CA VAL A 42 -1.79 29.99 6.37
C VAL A 42 -2.01 30.06 4.86
N VAL A 43 -3.26 30.04 4.39
CA VAL A 43 -3.59 30.10 2.95
C VAL A 43 -2.97 31.33 2.26
N PRO A 44 -3.05 32.56 2.80
CA PRO A 44 -2.41 33.72 2.16
C PRO A 44 -0.88 33.65 2.06
N LEU A 45 -0.23 32.87 2.93
CA LEU A 45 1.22 32.64 2.90
C LEU A 45 1.61 31.49 1.95
N ALA A 46 0.75 30.47 1.88
CA ALA A 46 0.92 29.29 1.06
C ALA A 46 0.76 29.57 -0.45
N LEU A 47 -0.14 30.49 -0.80
CA LEU A 47 -0.45 30.79 -2.19
C LEU A 47 0.48 31.84 -2.79
N GLN A 48 1.11 31.49 -3.91
CA GLN A 48 2.09 32.31 -4.61
C GLN A 48 1.73 32.46 -6.09
N VAL A 49 2.40 33.39 -6.77
CA VAL A 49 2.29 33.62 -8.22
C VAL A 49 0.83 33.72 -8.69
N SER A 50 0.33 32.84 -9.56
CA SER A 50 -0.99 32.98 -10.16
C SER A 50 -2.11 32.72 -9.16
N VAL A 51 -1.91 31.80 -8.21
CA VAL A 51 -2.93 31.52 -7.17
C VAL A 51 -3.06 32.66 -6.18
N ARG A 52 -1.97 33.41 -5.95
CA ARG A 52 -2.02 34.62 -5.11
C ARG A 52 -2.85 35.73 -5.77
N CYS A 53 -2.71 35.90 -7.08
CA CYS A 53 -3.55 36.84 -7.83
C CYS A 53 -5.02 36.44 -7.79
N TRP A 54 -5.31 35.15 -7.99
CA TRP A 54 -6.66 34.60 -7.84
C TRP A 54 -7.22 34.77 -6.43
N LEU A 55 -6.41 34.55 -5.39
CA LEU A 55 -6.82 34.78 -4.00
C LEU A 55 -7.29 36.23 -3.79
N GLY A 56 -6.61 37.19 -4.41
CA GLY A 56 -6.98 38.60 -4.35
C GLY A 56 -8.29 38.95 -5.06
N SER A 57 -8.79 38.10 -5.96
CA SER A 57 -10.10 38.25 -6.60
C SER A 57 -11.21 37.45 -5.93
N GLN A 58 -10.89 36.59 -4.95
CA GLN A 58 -11.88 35.85 -4.19
C GLN A 58 -12.55 36.71 -3.11
N TYR A 59 -13.83 36.43 -2.87
CA TYR A 59 -14.50 36.87 -1.65
C TYR A 59 -14.07 36.02 -0.44
N PHE A 60 -14.56 36.36 0.75
CA PHE A 60 -14.39 35.57 1.96
C PHE A 60 -14.76 34.09 1.74
N PHE A 61 -13.91 33.19 2.24
CA PHE A 61 -14.19 31.75 2.25
C PHE A 61 -14.96 31.39 3.52
N ALA A 62 -16.11 30.75 3.37
CA ALA A 62 -16.96 30.37 4.50
C ALA A 62 -16.33 29.29 5.38
N SER A 63 -15.42 28.49 4.82
CA SER A 63 -14.72 27.38 5.47
C SER A 63 -13.48 26.99 4.69
N LEU A 64 -12.63 26.14 5.27
CA LEU A 64 -11.53 25.49 4.56
C LEU A 64 -12.04 24.60 3.43
N ALA A 65 -13.21 23.96 3.59
CA ALA A 65 -13.83 23.17 2.53
C ALA A 65 -14.31 24.04 1.35
N ASP A 66 -14.85 25.23 1.62
CA ASP A 66 -15.20 26.22 0.59
C ASP A 66 -13.95 26.69 -0.17
N PHE A 67 -12.88 27.02 0.55
CA PHE A 67 -11.58 27.31 -0.06
C PHE A 67 -11.08 26.18 -0.98
N GLN A 68 -11.09 24.93 -0.48
CA GLN A 68 -10.62 23.75 -1.21
C GLN A 68 -11.42 23.56 -2.51
N THR A 69 -12.75 23.66 -2.43
CA THR A 69 -13.64 23.51 -3.57
C THR A 69 -13.33 24.55 -4.64
N ARG A 70 -13.29 25.84 -4.28
CA ARG A 70 -13.03 26.92 -5.26
C ARG A 70 -11.64 26.84 -5.87
N LEU A 71 -10.63 26.45 -5.08
CA LEU A 71 -9.27 26.29 -5.59
C LEU A 71 -9.19 25.15 -6.63
N GLN A 72 -9.91 24.05 -6.37
CA GLN A 72 -10.01 22.96 -7.33
C GLN A 72 -10.75 23.40 -8.60
N GLU A 73 -11.88 24.10 -8.47
CA GLU A 73 -12.64 24.58 -9.64
C GLU A 73 -11.80 25.44 -10.58
N GLU A 74 -10.93 26.31 -10.04
CA GLU A 74 -10.11 27.22 -10.84
C GLU A 74 -8.87 26.55 -11.45
N PHE A 75 -8.12 25.78 -10.65
CA PHE A 75 -6.76 25.35 -11.02
C PHE A 75 -6.67 23.86 -11.35
N LEU A 76 -7.71 23.07 -11.07
CA LEU A 76 -7.74 21.68 -11.49
C LEU A 76 -8.11 21.63 -12.98
N ARG A 77 -7.31 20.91 -13.77
CA ARG A 77 -7.59 20.75 -15.20
C ARG A 77 -8.95 20.06 -15.39
N ALA A 78 -9.76 20.51 -16.34
CA ALA A 78 -11.06 19.89 -16.65
C ALA A 78 -10.99 18.37 -16.90
N SER A 79 -9.85 17.88 -17.40
CA SER A 79 -9.60 16.46 -17.65
C SER A 79 -9.07 15.68 -16.44
N TYR A 80 -8.84 16.31 -15.29
CA TYR A 80 -8.15 15.68 -14.17
C TYR A 80 -8.92 14.48 -13.61
N ALA A 81 -10.23 14.62 -13.37
CA ALA A 81 -11.05 13.51 -12.87
C ALA A 81 -10.99 12.29 -13.81
N THR A 82 -11.14 12.54 -15.12
CA THR A 82 -11.02 11.50 -16.15
C THR A 82 -9.62 10.90 -16.22
N GLN A 83 -8.57 11.72 -16.03
CA GLN A 83 -7.18 11.25 -16.00
C GLN A 83 -6.93 10.33 -14.81
N ILE A 84 -7.39 10.70 -13.62
CA ILE A 84 -7.25 9.90 -12.41
C ILE A 84 -8.02 8.58 -12.52
N LEU A 85 -9.23 8.61 -13.07
CA LEU A 85 -10.00 7.38 -13.34
C LEU A 85 -9.26 6.47 -14.33
N ARG A 86 -8.73 7.01 -15.43
CA ARG A 86 -7.93 6.23 -16.39
C ARG A 86 -6.65 5.67 -15.78
N GLU A 87 -5.96 6.46 -14.96
CA GLU A 87 -4.78 6.00 -14.23
C GLU A 87 -5.14 4.85 -13.30
N PHE A 88 -6.22 4.99 -12.54
CA PHE A 88 -6.75 3.97 -11.66
C PHE A 88 -7.11 2.68 -12.41
N GLU A 89 -7.88 2.78 -13.50
CA GLU A 89 -8.30 1.63 -14.30
C GLU A 89 -7.12 0.92 -14.99
N ALA A 90 -6.14 1.67 -15.47
CA ALA A 90 -4.95 1.12 -16.10
C ALA A 90 -3.93 0.57 -15.09
N ARG A 91 -4.12 0.82 -13.79
CA ARG A 91 -3.11 0.50 -12.79
C ARG A 91 -3.07 -1.01 -12.52
N SER A 92 -1.94 -1.61 -12.89
CA SER A 92 -1.57 -2.97 -12.53
C SER A 92 -0.20 -2.98 -11.85
N GLN A 93 0.06 -3.96 -10.98
CA GLN A 93 1.33 -4.02 -10.25
C GLN A 93 2.51 -4.26 -11.20
N HIS A 94 3.52 -3.38 -11.17
CA HIS A 94 4.72 -3.53 -11.99
C HIS A 94 5.63 -4.67 -11.48
N LEU A 95 6.43 -5.29 -12.35
CA LEU A 95 7.26 -6.45 -12.01
C LEU A 95 8.28 -6.16 -10.89
N GLN A 96 8.86 -4.96 -10.91
CA GLN A 96 9.87 -4.50 -9.94
C GLN A 96 9.25 -3.82 -8.71
N GLU A 97 7.95 -3.57 -8.75
CA GLU A 97 7.26 -2.90 -7.65
C GLU A 97 6.97 -3.89 -6.51
N SER A 98 7.35 -3.49 -5.30
CA SER A 98 7.02 -4.23 -4.10
C SER A 98 5.49 -4.26 -3.92
N ARG A 99 4.98 -5.36 -3.37
CA ARG A 99 3.56 -5.50 -3.09
C ARG A 99 3.09 -4.46 -2.09
N VAL A 100 3.92 -4.12 -1.11
CA VAL A 100 3.63 -3.07 -0.13
C VAL A 100 3.50 -1.71 -0.82
N GLN A 101 4.43 -1.37 -1.71
CA GLN A 101 4.39 -0.14 -2.50
C GLN A 101 3.11 -0.07 -3.34
N TYR A 102 2.79 -1.16 -4.03
CA TYR A 102 1.58 -1.23 -4.85
C TYR A 102 0.30 -0.99 -4.05
N VAL A 103 0.16 -1.63 -2.88
CA VAL A 103 -1.02 -1.43 -2.03
C VAL A 103 -1.14 0.02 -1.57
N ARG A 104 -0.02 0.68 -1.23
CA ARG A 104 -0.02 2.10 -0.82
C ARG A 104 -0.45 3.03 -1.95
N VAL A 105 0.11 2.85 -3.15
CA VAL A 105 -0.29 3.63 -4.33
C VAL A 105 -1.78 3.44 -4.63
N MET A 106 -2.28 2.20 -4.51
CA MET A 106 -3.71 1.94 -4.74
C MET A 106 -4.61 2.60 -3.69
N GLN A 107 -4.19 2.68 -2.42
CA GLN A 107 -4.93 3.42 -1.39
C GLN A 107 -5.10 4.89 -1.78
N GLU A 108 -4.00 5.54 -2.16
CA GLU A 108 -4.00 6.95 -2.59
C GLU A 108 -4.87 7.15 -3.84
N LEU A 109 -4.83 6.22 -4.80
CA LEU A 109 -5.69 6.31 -5.99
C LEU A 109 -7.17 6.12 -5.67
N PHE A 110 -7.53 5.23 -4.74
CA PHE A 110 -8.93 5.10 -4.30
C PHE A 110 -9.42 6.37 -3.63
N GLU A 111 -8.62 6.98 -2.76
CA GLU A 111 -8.98 8.24 -2.10
C GLU A 111 -9.23 9.38 -3.11
N ARG A 112 -8.48 9.39 -4.21
CA ARG A 112 -8.59 10.43 -5.25
C ARG A 112 -9.67 10.15 -6.30
N ALA A 113 -9.86 8.89 -6.69
CA ALA A 113 -10.73 8.49 -7.80
C ALA A 113 -12.14 8.12 -7.34
N ASP A 114 -12.23 7.34 -6.26
CA ASP A 114 -13.50 6.82 -5.72
C ASP A 114 -13.39 6.58 -4.19
N PRO A 115 -13.52 7.64 -3.38
CA PRO A 115 -13.40 7.55 -1.93
C PRO A 115 -14.55 6.76 -1.28
N ASN A 116 -15.65 6.53 -2.00
CA ASN A 116 -16.84 5.86 -1.47
C ASN A 116 -16.85 4.34 -1.73
N THR A 117 -15.88 3.80 -2.47
CA THR A 117 -15.79 2.34 -2.69
C THR A 117 -15.68 1.60 -1.34
N PRO A 118 -16.53 0.58 -1.09
CA PRO A 118 -16.39 -0.26 0.10
C PRO A 118 -15.01 -0.95 0.18
N GLU A 119 -14.42 -1.03 1.37
CA GLU A 119 -13.09 -1.64 1.58
C GLU A 119 -12.98 -3.07 1.03
N SER A 120 -14.04 -3.87 1.15
CA SER A 120 -14.09 -5.23 0.59
C SER A 120 -13.94 -5.25 -0.94
N ALA A 121 -14.57 -4.30 -1.63
CA ALA A 121 -14.44 -4.13 -3.07
C ALA A 121 -13.05 -3.62 -3.46
N ARG A 122 -12.49 -2.68 -2.67
CA ARG A 122 -11.11 -2.20 -2.85
C ARG A 122 -10.09 -3.33 -2.76
N VAL A 123 -10.15 -4.11 -1.67
CA VAL A 123 -9.27 -5.28 -1.46
C VAL A 123 -9.41 -6.27 -2.62
N SER A 124 -10.63 -6.57 -3.04
CA SER A 124 -10.90 -7.51 -4.15
C SER A 124 -10.32 -7.00 -5.47
N TRP A 125 -10.43 -5.71 -5.74
CA TRP A 125 -9.84 -5.08 -6.92
C TRP A 125 -8.30 -5.16 -6.89
N VAL A 126 -7.68 -4.73 -5.78
CA VAL A 126 -6.21 -4.73 -5.61
C VAL A 126 -5.63 -6.14 -5.64
N ARG A 127 -6.41 -7.16 -5.23
CA ARG A 127 -6.06 -8.58 -5.37
C ARG A 127 -6.15 -9.07 -6.82
N ARG A 128 -7.13 -8.63 -7.61
CA ARG A 128 -7.24 -9.02 -9.02
C ARG A 128 -6.11 -8.43 -9.86
N GLN A 129 -5.75 -7.18 -9.60
CA GLN A 129 -4.71 -6.45 -10.34
C GLN A 129 -3.27 -6.70 -9.83
N CYS A 130 -3.08 -7.69 -8.95
CA CYS A 130 -1.73 -8.09 -8.55
C CYS A 130 -0.98 -8.72 -9.71
N HIS A 131 0.35 -8.58 -9.66
CA HIS A 131 1.21 -9.43 -10.44
C HIS A 131 1.02 -10.93 -10.05
N PRO A 132 0.88 -11.86 -11.02
CA PRO A 132 0.57 -13.28 -10.76
C PRO A 132 1.52 -13.99 -9.78
N ARG A 133 2.79 -13.57 -9.73
CA ARG A 133 3.79 -14.05 -8.76
C ARG A 133 3.30 -14.04 -7.30
N TYR A 134 2.43 -13.09 -6.95
CA TYR A 134 1.91 -12.95 -5.59
C TYR A 134 0.62 -13.72 -5.34
N HIS A 135 -0.10 -14.15 -6.39
CA HIS A 135 -1.43 -14.76 -6.26
C HIS A 135 -1.42 -15.97 -5.33
N VAL A 136 -0.43 -16.86 -5.49
CA VAL A 136 -0.27 -18.08 -4.68
C VAL A 136 -0.15 -17.83 -3.18
N TYR A 137 0.40 -16.69 -2.77
CA TYR A 137 0.57 -16.35 -1.36
C TYR A 137 -0.71 -15.79 -0.72
N PHE A 138 -1.69 -15.42 -1.53
CA PHE A 138 -2.93 -14.78 -1.07
C PHE A 138 -4.19 -15.57 -1.38
N ILE A 139 -4.09 -16.81 -1.91
CA ILE A 139 -5.26 -17.64 -2.22
C ILE A 139 -6.12 -17.85 -0.96
N ASN A 140 -5.48 -18.12 0.17
CA ASN A 140 -6.15 -18.43 1.44
C ASN A 140 -6.25 -17.22 2.39
N GLY A 141 -5.70 -16.07 1.99
CA GLY A 141 -5.72 -14.86 2.83
C GLY A 141 -7.06 -14.14 2.74
N THR A 142 -7.72 -13.95 3.88
CA THR A 142 -8.86 -13.03 4.02
C THR A 142 -8.36 -11.69 4.56
N PHE A 143 -8.67 -10.62 3.84
CA PHE A 143 -8.30 -9.25 4.23
C PHE A 143 -9.57 -8.40 4.17
N LYS A 144 -9.87 -7.71 5.25
CA LYS A 144 -11.04 -6.83 5.36
C LYS A 144 -10.74 -5.42 4.85
N THR A 145 -9.48 -5.00 4.95
CA THR A 145 -9.04 -3.65 4.57
C THR A 145 -7.77 -3.69 3.73
N LEU A 146 -7.51 -2.62 2.98
CA LEU A 146 -6.23 -2.47 2.26
C LEU A 146 -5.03 -2.41 3.21
N GLU A 147 -5.22 -1.95 4.44
CA GLU A 147 -4.16 -1.93 5.45
C GLU A 147 -3.77 -3.34 5.90
N GLU A 148 -4.75 -4.21 6.16
CA GLU A 148 -4.51 -5.63 6.44
C GLU A 148 -3.80 -6.33 5.28
N LEU A 149 -4.22 -6.04 4.04
CA LEU A 149 -3.57 -6.55 2.84
C LEU A 149 -2.11 -6.07 2.75
N GLY A 150 -1.83 -4.82 3.10
CA GLY A 150 -0.48 -4.26 3.15
C GLY A 150 0.41 -4.91 4.22
N ARG A 151 -0.15 -5.24 5.40
CA ARG A 151 0.57 -6.01 6.43
C ARG A 151 0.86 -7.44 5.96
N GLY A 152 -0.12 -8.11 5.36
CA GLY A 152 0.07 -9.43 4.75
C GLY A 152 1.12 -9.43 3.65
N ALA A 153 1.17 -8.37 2.83
CA ALA A 153 2.18 -8.19 1.80
C ALA A 153 3.61 -8.17 2.33
N ARG A 154 3.85 -7.52 3.48
CA ARG A 154 5.18 -7.52 4.12
C ARG A 154 5.63 -8.94 4.48
N LEU A 155 4.75 -9.71 5.12
CA LEU A 155 5.04 -11.09 5.52
C LEU A 155 5.36 -11.98 4.29
N VAL A 156 4.64 -11.78 3.19
CA VAL A 156 4.89 -12.50 1.94
C VAL A 156 6.24 -12.11 1.32
N GLU A 157 6.58 -10.82 1.30
CA GLU A 157 7.89 -10.35 0.83
C GLU A 157 9.03 -10.92 1.66
N GLU A 158 8.89 -10.95 2.98
CA GLU A 158 9.84 -11.57 3.91
C GLU A 158 10.00 -13.07 3.63
N ALA A 159 8.90 -13.80 3.44
CA ALA A 159 8.94 -15.23 3.13
C ALA A 159 9.62 -15.52 1.78
N ILE A 160 9.33 -14.70 0.76
CA ILE A 160 9.99 -14.76 -0.56
C ILE A 160 11.50 -14.52 -0.42
N HIS A 161 11.89 -13.52 0.38
CA HIS A 161 13.29 -13.18 0.61
C HIS A 161 14.02 -14.28 1.38
N ALA A 162 13.41 -14.80 2.46
CA ALA A 162 13.94 -15.90 3.23
C ALA A 162 14.14 -17.15 2.37
N LYS A 163 13.17 -17.48 1.50
CA LYS A 163 13.28 -18.59 0.54
C LYS A 163 14.45 -18.42 -0.42
N ARG A 164 14.74 -17.19 -0.89
CA ARG A 164 15.88 -16.92 -1.78
C ARG A 164 17.23 -17.03 -1.07
N LYS A 165 17.27 -16.68 0.22
CA LYS A 165 18.48 -16.74 1.05
C LYS A 165 18.69 -18.09 1.74
N TYR A 166 17.72 -19.00 1.62
CA TYR A 166 17.76 -20.27 2.31
C TYR A 166 18.98 -21.09 1.87
N VAL A 167 19.86 -21.38 2.84
CA VAL A 167 20.92 -22.37 2.69
C VAL A 167 20.50 -23.59 3.50
N PRO A 168 20.45 -24.78 2.89
CA PRO A 168 20.07 -25.99 3.61
C PRO A 168 21.08 -26.27 4.75
N PRO A 169 20.61 -26.80 5.90
CA PRO A 169 21.48 -27.19 6.99
C PRO A 169 22.61 -28.11 6.51
N SER A 170 23.79 -28.00 7.11
CA SER A 170 24.97 -28.78 6.71
C SER A 170 24.71 -30.29 6.73
N TRP A 171 23.89 -30.78 7.66
CA TRP A 171 23.50 -32.19 7.76
C TRP A 171 22.57 -32.66 6.63
N TRP A 172 21.91 -31.80 5.86
CA TRP A 172 21.06 -32.24 4.73
C TRP A 172 21.84 -33.03 3.67
N ARG A 173 23.10 -32.66 3.41
CA ARG A 173 23.95 -33.39 2.48
C ARG A 173 24.34 -34.78 3.00
N GLN A 174 24.50 -34.91 4.31
CA GLN A 174 24.85 -36.17 4.97
C GLN A 174 23.73 -37.22 4.87
N TRP A 175 22.47 -36.77 4.76
CA TRP A 175 21.28 -37.62 4.66
C TRP A 175 20.72 -37.74 3.22
N GLY A 176 21.50 -37.37 2.20
CA GLY A 176 21.13 -37.60 0.79
C GLY A 176 20.05 -36.65 0.22
N PHE A 177 19.81 -35.49 0.84
CA PHE A 177 18.89 -34.49 0.28
C PHE A 177 19.59 -33.65 -0.80
N ARG A 178 19.02 -33.58 -2.00
CA ARG A 178 19.36 -32.53 -3.00
C ARG A 178 18.14 -31.64 -3.21
N ASN A 179 18.36 -30.33 -3.19
CA ASN A 179 17.37 -29.32 -3.54
C ASN A 179 16.03 -29.44 -2.79
N GLY A 180 16.06 -29.85 -1.52
CA GLY A 180 14.85 -30.03 -0.70
C GLY A 180 14.09 -31.33 -0.92
N THR A 181 14.60 -32.23 -1.77
CA THR A 181 13.99 -33.55 -2.03
C THR A 181 14.90 -34.65 -1.47
N ALA A 182 14.31 -35.58 -0.71
CA ALA A 182 14.99 -36.78 -0.23
C ALA A 182 15.30 -37.68 -1.43
N ILE A 183 16.58 -37.94 -1.70
CA ILE A 183 16.97 -38.95 -2.69
C ILE A 183 17.23 -40.25 -1.93
N ASN A 184 16.44 -41.29 -2.20
CA ASN A 184 16.64 -42.67 -1.75
C ASN A 184 16.92 -42.85 -0.24
N VAL A 185 15.94 -42.52 0.59
CA VAL A 185 15.85 -43.08 1.96
C VAL A 185 14.79 -44.18 1.92
N GLY A 186 15.22 -45.42 2.21
CA GLY A 186 14.32 -46.57 2.32
C GLY A 186 13.18 -46.32 3.32
N PRO A 187 12.09 -47.13 3.27
CA PRO A 187 10.81 -46.82 3.93
C PRO A 187 10.92 -46.51 5.43
N VAL A 188 11.82 -47.20 6.14
CA VAL A 188 12.06 -47.03 7.59
C VAL A 188 12.69 -45.66 7.92
N LEU A 189 13.62 -45.20 7.09
CA LEU A 189 14.27 -43.90 7.25
C LEU A 189 13.31 -42.76 6.89
N ARG A 190 12.35 -43.01 6.00
CA ARG A 190 11.33 -42.03 5.60
C ARG A 190 10.41 -41.66 6.77
N GLU A 191 9.98 -42.63 7.57
CA GLU A 191 9.10 -42.37 8.72
C GLU A 191 9.80 -41.62 9.86
N ILE A 192 11.04 -42.00 10.17
CA ILE A 192 11.87 -41.29 11.17
C ILE A 192 12.10 -39.84 10.72
N LEU A 193 12.30 -39.62 9.42
CA LEU A 193 12.56 -38.29 8.88
C LEU A 193 11.31 -37.41 8.84
N VAL A 194 10.13 -37.98 8.58
CA VAL A 194 8.84 -37.29 8.77
C VAL A 194 8.62 -36.95 10.25
N PHE A 195 9.03 -37.82 11.18
CA PHE A 195 8.93 -37.58 12.62
C PHE A 195 9.88 -36.46 13.09
N CYS A 196 11.13 -36.44 12.61
CA CYS A 196 12.12 -35.40 12.90
C CYS A 196 11.75 -34.04 12.28
N LEU A 197 11.22 -34.02 11.05
CA LEU A 197 10.68 -32.80 10.44
C LEU A 197 9.44 -32.30 11.19
N LYS A 198 8.51 -33.18 11.58
CA LYS A 198 7.33 -32.82 12.38
C LYS A 198 7.70 -32.27 13.76
N THR A 199 8.72 -32.80 14.42
CA THR A 199 9.15 -32.35 15.76
C THR A 199 9.97 -31.07 15.69
N SER A 200 10.79 -30.89 14.65
CA SER A 200 11.54 -29.64 14.43
C SER A 200 10.65 -28.48 13.96
N PHE A 201 9.56 -28.77 13.23
CA PHE A 201 8.54 -27.77 12.87
C PHE A 201 7.50 -27.50 13.96
N LYS A 202 7.48 -28.27 15.05
CA LYS A 202 6.35 -28.26 16.01
C LYS A 202 6.39 -27.19 17.10
N VAL A 203 7.43 -26.37 17.23
CA VAL A 203 7.56 -25.55 18.46
C VAL A 203 7.43 -24.04 18.26
N VAL A 204 7.52 -23.45 17.06
CA VAL A 204 7.43 -21.97 16.97
C VAL A 204 6.54 -21.36 15.87
N ASP A 205 6.42 -21.89 14.64
CA ASP A 205 6.00 -20.99 13.54
C ASP A 205 4.80 -21.35 12.66
N LEU A 206 4.05 -22.45 12.86
CA LEU A 206 2.92 -22.75 11.93
C LEU A 206 1.54 -22.32 12.43
N ASN A 207 1.31 -22.19 13.75
CA ASN A 207 0.03 -21.68 14.26
C ASN A 207 -0.10 -20.15 14.13
N ARG A 208 1.01 -19.43 13.89
CA ARG A 208 0.99 -17.97 13.72
C ARG A 208 0.57 -17.52 12.32
N PHE A 209 0.56 -18.43 11.35
CA PHE A 209 0.27 -18.13 9.92
C PHE A 209 -1.00 -18.82 9.38
N GLY A 210 -1.82 -19.47 10.21
CA GLY A 210 -3.14 -19.97 9.81
C GLY A 210 -3.16 -21.08 8.74
N PHE A 211 -2.03 -21.76 8.51
CA PHE A 211 -1.97 -22.86 7.54
C PHE A 211 -2.28 -24.20 8.21
N SER A 212 -3.46 -24.76 7.92
CA SER A 212 -3.80 -26.15 8.23
C SER A 212 -3.40 -27.05 7.07
N THR A 213 -2.35 -27.86 7.24
CA THR A 213 -2.05 -28.96 6.31
C THR A 213 -2.76 -30.23 6.78
N ARG A 214 -3.87 -30.59 6.13
CA ARG A 214 -4.37 -31.97 6.13
C ARG A 214 -3.47 -32.81 5.23
N LEU A 215 -2.82 -33.82 5.79
CA LEU A 215 -2.24 -34.93 5.04
C LEU A 215 -3.22 -36.09 5.11
N THR A 216 -3.87 -36.39 3.98
CA THR A 216 -4.53 -37.67 3.75
C THR A 216 -3.46 -38.72 3.50
N VAL A 217 -3.49 -39.81 4.26
CA VAL A 217 -2.66 -40.99 4.07
C VAL A 217 -3.54 -42.02 3.36
N ASN A 218 -3.11 -42.49 2.19
CA ASN A 218 -3.61 -43.73 1.58
C ASN A 218 -2.74 -44.88 2.07
#